data_AF-A0AA35QR84-F1
#
_entry.id   AF-A0AA35QR84-F1
#
_cell.length_a   1.000
_cell.length_b   1.000
_cell.length_c   1.000
_cell.angle_alpha   90.00
_cell.angle_beta   90.00
_cell.angle_gamma   90.00
#
_symmetry.space_group_name_H-M   'P 1'
#
loop_
_entity.id
_entity.type
_entity.pdbx_description
1 polymer ?
#
loop_
_entity_poly.entity_id
_entity_poly.type
_entity_poly.pdbx_seq_one_letter_code
_entity_poly.pdbx_strand_id
1 'polypeptide(L)' 'MIKGKSPEEIRKTFNIKNDFTPEEEEQIRKENEWCEEK' A
#
# COMPACT_ATOMS: atom_id res chain seq x y z
N MET A 1 -3.25 -14.85 -2.35
CA MET A 1 -4.30 -13.95 -2.87
C MET A 1 -3.93 -12.46 -2.79
N ILE A 2 -2.85 -12.10 -2.08
CA ILE A 2 -2.38 -10.70 -1.91
C ILE A 2 -0.99 -10.48 -2.55
N LYS A 3 -0.16 -11.53 -2.65
CA LYS A 3 1.18 -11.47 -3.26
C LYS A 3 1.11 -10.95 -4.71
N GLY A 4 1.87 -9.90 -5.01
CA GLY A 4 1.98 -9.27 -6.33
C GLY A 4 0.91 -8.23 -6.69
N LYS A 5 -0.04 -7.92 -5.79
CA LYS A 5 -1.01 -6.83 -6.01
C LYS A 5 -0.52 -5.52 -5.42
N SER A 6 -0.86 -4.40 -6.05
CA SER A 6 -0.55 -3.08 -5.49
C SER A 6 -1.41 -2.79 -4.24
N PRO A 7 -0.96 -1.89 -3.34
CA PRO A 7 -1.77 -1.44 -2.21
C PRO A 7 -3.15 -0.92 -2.64
N GLU A 8 -3.27 -0.23 -3.77
CA GLU A 8 -4.56 0.25 -4.29
C GLU A 8 -5.47 -0.90 -4.74
N GLU A 9 -4.93 -1.93 -5.38
CA GLU A 9 -5.69 -3.10 -5.82
C GLU A 9 -6.20 -3.91 -4.62
N ILE A 10 -5.38 -4.04 -3.58
CA ILE A 10 -5.76 -4.69 -2.32
C ILE A 10 -6.91 -3.90 -1.67
N ARG A 11 -6.77 -2.57 -1.56
CA ARG A 11 -7.82 -1.70 -1.01
C ARG A 11 -9.13 -1.84 -1.77
N LYS A 12 -9.10 -1.86 -3.10
CA LYS A 12 -10.29 -2.07 -3.94
C LYS A 12 -10.90 -3.46 -3.78
N THR A 13 -10.07 -4.51 -3.77
CA THR A 13 -10.54 -5.91 -3.68
C THR A 13 -11.25 -6.18 -2.36
N PHE A 14 -10.72 -5.61 -1.26
CA PHE A 14 -11.24 -5.84 0.09
C PHE A 14 -12.14 -4.71 0.59
N ASN A 15 -12.46 -3.74 -0.27
CA ASN A 15 -13.28 -2.58 0.06
C ASN A 15 -12.77 -1.82 1.31
N ILE A 16 -11.44 -1.71 1.44
CA ILE A 16 -10.75 -1.02 2.54
C ILE A 16 -10.59 0.45 2.16
N LYS A 17 -11.04 1.35 3.02
CA LYS A 17 -10.85 2.79 2.86
C LYS A 17 -9.39 3.15 3.18
N ASN A 18 -8.79 3.98 2.34
CA ASN A 18 -7.50 4.59 2.68
C ASN A 18 -7.77 5.69 3.72
N ASP A 19 -7.34 5.46 4.95
CA ASP A 19 -7.48 6.43 6.04
C ASP A 19 -6.18 7.19 6.33
N PHE A 20 -5.12 6.95 5.53
CA PHE A 20 -3.88 7.70 5.61
C PHE A 20 -4.00 9.06 4.91
N THR A 21 -3.36 10.06 5.48
CA THR A 21 -3.10 11.33 4.77
C THR A 21 -2.06 11.12 3.65
N PRO A 22 -2.02 12.00 2.64
CA PRO A 22 -1.03 11.91 1.57
C PRO A 22 0.42 11.89 2.10
N GLU A 23 0.72 12.68 3.14
CA GLU A 23 2.04 12.72 3.77
C GLU A 23 2.39 11.40 4.48
N GLU A 24 1.45 10.83 5.25
CA GLU A 24 1.64 9.55 5.92
C GLU A 24 1.82 8.41 4.91
N GLU A 25 1.02 8.39 3.85
CA GLU A 25 1.13 7.38 2.79
C GLU A 25 2.49 7.47 2.07
N GLU A 26 3.00 8.68 1.82
CA GLU A 26 4.31 8.88 1.21
C GLU A 26 5.44 8.42 2.16
N GLN A 27 5.33 8.74 3.46
CA GLN A 27 6.29 8.27 4.45
C GLN A 27 6.30 6.74 4.53
N ILE A 28 5.13 6.11 4.63
CA ILE A 28 4.97 4.65 4.68
C ILE A 28 5.52 4.01 3.40
N ARG A 29 5.37 4.66 2.23
CA ARG A 29 5.93 4.16 0.96
C ARG A 29 7.46 4.21 0.95
N LYS A 30 8.06 5.31 1.39
CA LYS A 30 9.52 5.44 1.55
C LYS A 30 10.06 4.43 2.57
N GLU A 31 9.36 4.27 3.69
CA GLU A 31 9.73 3.33 4.74
C GLU A 31 9.58 1.87 4.31
N ASN A 32 8.70 1.52 3.37
CA ASN A 32 8.52 0.15 2.88
C ASN A 32 9.24 -0.14 1.56
N GLU A 33 9.97 0.82 0.99
CA GLU A 33 10.70 0.67 -0.28
C GLU A 33 11.75 -0.47 -0.21
N TRP A 34 12.34 -0.73 0.97
CA TRP A 34 13.26 -1.86 1.18
C TRP A 34 12.58 -3.23 1.11
N CYS A 35 11.26 -3.28 1.27
CA CYS A 35 10.45 -4.49 1.37
C CYS A 35 9.79 -4.87 0.03
N GLU A 36 9.96 -4.06 -1.01
CA GLU A 36 9.52 -4.41 -2.35
C GLU A 36 10.34 -5.62 -2.83
N GLU A 37 9.74 -6.83 -2.75
CA GLU A 37 10.30 -8.04 -3.35
C GLU A 37 10.59 -7.75 -4.84
N LYS A 38 11.88 -7.73 -5.21
CA LYS A 38 12.29 -7.72 -6.63
C LYS A 38 11.76 -8.93 -7.39
#